data_AF-U6KJF5-F1
#
_entry.id   AF-U6KJF5-F1
#
_cell.length_a   1.000
_cell.length_b   1.000
_cell.length_c   1.000
_cell.angle_alpha   90.00
_cell.angle_beta   90.00
_cell.angle_gamma   90.00
#
_symmetry.space_group_name_H-M   'P 1'
#
loop_
_entity.id
_entity.type
_entity.pdbx_description
1 polymer ?
#
loop_
_entity_poly.entity_id
_entity_poly.type
_entity_poly.pdbx_seq_one_letter_code
_entity_poly.pdbx_strand_id
1 'polypeptide(L)'
;MASFSSVLLPLHSYSSPGGEQRLQQSLQGPPMLMTPQTAKRLLQQHKEWQFAAVFTGGGLSVAATFPQPANLLSLAQAFDNREKTVAEGVCFSGHRYPVTRFSPFLIICRRGTGDDTEGLAILKGSSRMGEDLLLLAVYRPPAVSASAVAQMRRFFVSHLGTLPVWGPPKDIQLLLSQQRQTEEAGNAAAAAAAGQGR
;
A
#
# COMPACT_ATOMS: atom_id res chain seq x y z
N MET A 1 -15.61 36.51 -36.12
CA MET A 1 -14.59 36.87 -35.10
C MET A 1 -14.51 35.70 -34.14
N ALA A 2 -13.43 34.94 -33.95
CA ALA A 2 -12.04 35.06 -34.37
C ALA A 2 -11.57 33.74 -35.05
N SER A 3 -10.68 33.93 -36.04
CA SER A 3 -9.91 32.92 -36.77
C SER A 3 -8.60 32.63 -36.03
N PHE A 4 -7.90 31.55 -36.41
CA PHE A 4 -6.44 31.29 -36.45
C PHE A 4 -6.22 29.79 -36.18
N SER A 5 -6.09 28.97 -37.23
CA SER A 5 -4.90 28.73 -38.06
C SER A 5 -4.16 27.48 -37.61
N SER A 6 -4.44 26.38 -38.31
CA SER A 6 -3.55 25.23 -38.45
C SER A 6 -2.25 25.65 -39.14
N VAL A 7 -1.11 25.17 -38.65
CA VAL A 7 0.15 25.16 -39.40
C VAL A 7 0.65 23.72 -39.44
N LEU A 8 0.88 23.27 -40.67
CA LEU A 8 1.43 21.98 -41.07
C LEU A 8 2.98 22.04 -41.06
N LEU A 9 3.60 21.02 -40.44
CA LEU A 9 4.81 20.24 -40.82
C LEU A 9 6.16 20.96 -41.06
N PRO A 10 7.32 20.31 -40.75
CA PRO A 10 7.86 19.29 -41.64
C PRO A 10 8.33 17.99 -40.96
N LEU A 11 8.08 16.90 -41.68
CA LEU A 11 8.75 15.61 -41.60
C LEU A 11 10.27 15.79 -41.62
N HIS A 12 10.97 15.27 -40.60
CA HIS A 12 12.34 14.80 -40.77
C HIS A 12 12.37 13.31 -40.48
N SER A 13 12.58 12.57 -41.57
CA SER A 13 12.93 11.16 -41.57
C SER A 13 14.29 11.00 -40.92
N TYR A 14 14.37 10.31 -39.78
CA TYR A 14 15.61 9.70 -39.33
C TYR A 14 15.47 8.19 -39.47
N SER A 15 16.16 7.66 -40.48
CA SER A 15 16.26 6.25 -40.77
C SER A 15 17.49 5.68 -40.08
N SER A 16 17.33 4.44 -39.60
CA SER A 16 18.35 3.40 -39.36
C SER A 16 18.96 3.29 -37.95
N PRO A 17 19.47 2.10 -37.57
CA PRO A 17 18.69 1.12 -36.81
C PRO A 17 19.43 0.60 -35.57
N GLY A 18 18.70 -0.09 -34.70
CA GLY A 18 19.31 -1.05 -33.77
C GLY A 18 19.15 -0.71 -32.30
N GLY A 19 18.70 -1.73 -31.56
CA GLY A 19 18.91 -1.82 -30.12
C GLY A 19 17.66 -1.56 -29.29
N GLU A 20 16.81 -2.57 -29.18
CA GLU A 20 16.16 -2.84 -27.90
C GLU A 20 17.24 -2.81 -26.80
N GLN A 21 17.04 -1.98 -25.79
CA GLN A 21 17.19 -2.31 -24.36
C GLN A 21 17.26 -1.04 -23.53
N ARG A 22 16.70 -1.15 -22.32
CA ARG A 22 17.04 -0.35 -21.13
C ARG A 22 16.41 1.05 -21.09
N LEU A 23 15.18 1.12 -20.55
CA LEU A 23 14.75 2.18 -19.62
C LEU A 23 13.40 1.83 -18.94
N GLN A 24 13.32 0.67 -18.30
CA GLN A 24 12.59 0.57 -17.02
C GLN A 24 13.66 0.52 -15.94
N GLN A 25 14.05 1.72 -15.50
CA GLN A 25 14.92 1.92 -14.36
C GLN A 25 14.28 1.27 -13.14
N SER A 26 14.84 0.13 -12.76
CA SER A 26 14.73 -0.40 -11.42
C SER A 26 15.21 0.69 -10.45
N LEU A 27 14.33 1.14 -9.55
CA LEU A 27 14.69 1.91 -8.36
C LEU A 27 15.43 0.99 -7.37
N GLN A 28 16.56 0.42 -7.79
CA GLN A 28 17.46 -0.33 -6.93
C GLN A 28 18.61 0.57 -6.51
N GLY A 29 18.30 1.51 -5.62
CA GLY A 29 19.31 2.02 -4.71
C GLY A 29 19.78 0.86 -3.80
N PRO A 30 21.02 0.90 -3.29
CA PRO A 30 21.51 -0.12 -2.36
C PRO A 30 20.52 -0.28 -1.19
N PRO A 31 20.39 -1.49 -0.61
CA PRO A 31 19.58 -1.67 0.58
C PRO A 31 20.18 -0.84 1.71
N MET A 32 19.66 0.36 1.91
CA MET A 32 19.93 1.12 3.12
C MET A 32 19.47 0.24 4.27
N LEU A 33 20.44 -0.31 5.01
CA LEU A 33 20.21 -0.85 6.35
C LEU A 33 19.63 0.30 7.17
N MET A 34 18.32 0.26 7.37
CA MET A 34 17.60 1.27 8.12
C MET A 34 18.06 1.22 9.57
N THR A 35 18.77 2.26 10.02
CA THR A 35 19.07 2.40 11.44
C THR A 35 17.78 2.79 12.20
N PRO A 36 17.65 2.40 13.49
CA PRO A 36 16.54 2.81 14.35
C PRO A 36 16.26 4.32 14.34
N GLN A 37 17.33 5.12 14.30
CA GLN A 37 17.24 6.59 14.30
C GLN A 37 16.66 7.13 12.99
N THR A 38 17.10 6.59 11.85
CA THR A 38 16.55 6.96 10.54
C THR A 38 15.10 6.51 10.42
N ALA A 39 14.78 5.29 10.86
CA ALA A 39 13.40 4.79 10.89
C ALA A 39 12.49 5.69 11.73
N LYS A 40 12.93 6.09 12.93
CA LYS A 40 12.19 7.04 13.78
C LYS A 40 11.98 8.38 13.09
N ARG A 41 13.01 8.94 12.45
CA ARG A 41 12.91 10.21 11.72
C ARG A 41 11.91 10.11 10.56
N LEU A 42 11.94 9.03 9.79
CA LEU A 42 11.00 8.82 8.70
C LEU A 42 9.56 8.68 9.22
N LEU A 43 9.33 7.95 10.33
CA LEU A 43 8.01 7.87 10.95
C LEU A 43 7.49 9.25 11.37
N GLN A 44 8.34 10.11 11.91
CA GLN A 44 7.98 11.47 12.33
C GLN A 44 7.64 12.42 11.17
N GLN A 45 8.05 12.09 9.94
CA GLN A 45 7.67 12.88 8.75
C GLN A 45 6.19 12.69 8.37
N HIS A 46 5.57 11.59 8.80
CA HIS A 46 4.15 11.31 8.55
C HIS A 46 3.25 12.01 9.59
N LYS A 47 2.92 13.27 9.33
CA LYS A 47 2.09 14.10 10.24
C LYS A 47 0.66 13.59 10.45
N GLU A 48 0.15 12.74 9.56
CA GLU A 48 -1.19 12.14 9.69
C GLU A 48 -1.23 10.99 10.70
N TRP A 49 -0.08 10.45 11.10
CA TRP A 49 0.00 9.40 12.10
C TRP A 49 0.28 10.03 13.46
N GLN A 50 -0.71 9.94 14.34
CA GLN A 50 -0.55 10.38 15.73
C GLN A 50 0.54 9.55 16.43
N PHE A 51 0.48 8.23 16.24
CA PHE A 51 1.48 7.29 16.73
C PHE A 51 1.85 6.30 15.65
N ALA A 52 3.13 5.95 15.57
CA ALA A 52 3.60 4.94 14.65
C ALA A 52 4.78 4.17 15.24
N ALA A 53 4.91 2.91 14.86
CA ALA A 53 6.07 2.10 15.22
C ALA A 53 6.39 1.05 14.16
N VAL A 54 7.67 0.73 14.05
CA VAL A 54 8.19 -0.42 13.34
C VAL A 54 8.76 -1.39 14.36
N PHE A 55 8.36 -2.65 14.29
CA PHE A 55 8.79 -3.68 15.24
C PHE A 55 8.85 -5.04 14.58
N THR A 56 9.60 -5.96 15.19
CA THR A 56 9.75 -7.33 14.68
C THR A 56 8.55 -8.20 15.05
N GLY A 57 8.42 -9.35 14.40
CA GLY A 57 7.43 -10.39 14.78
C GLY A 57 7.57 -10.86 16.24
N GLY A 58 8.77 -10.75 16.83
CA GLY A 58 9.01 -11.01 18.25
C GLY A 58 8.65 -9.85 19.20
N GLY A 59 8.05 -8.78 18.69
CA GLY A 59 7.64 -7.62 19.50
C GLY A 59 8.78 -6.66 19.87
N LEU A 60 9.96 -6.79 19.26
CA LEU A 60 11.07 -5.86 19.52
C LEU A 60 10.89 -4.58 18.71
N SER A 61 10.87 -3.43 19.40
CA SER A 61 10.74 -2.12 18.76
C SER A 61 12.01 -1.74 17.99
N VAL A 62 11.89 -1.53 16.68
CA VAL A 62 12.94 -0.94 15.83
C VAL A 62 12.89 0.59 15.91
N ALA A 63 11.69 1.16 15.84
CA ALA A 63 11.48 2.60 15.99
C ALA A 63 10.03 2.87 16.43
N ALA A 64 9.82 3.90 17.24
CA ALA A 64 8.49 4.34 17.66
C ALA A 64 8.45 5.87 17.82
N THR A 65 7.28 6.46 17.56
CA THR A 65 7.04 7.90 17.76
C THR A 65 6.38 8.22 19.10
N PHE A 66 5.87 7.22 19.81
CA PHE A 66 5.27 7.38 21.13
C PHE A 66 6.30 7.19 22.26
N PRO A 67 6.14 7.89 23.39
CA PRO A 67 7.12 7.87 24.48
C PRO A 67 6.97 6.66 25.43
N GLN A 68 5.78 6.06 25.52
CA GLN A 68 5.46 5.02 26.49
C GLN A 68 5.76 3.61 25.94
N PRO A 69 6.25 2.67 26.77
CA PRO A 69 6.41 1.29 26.32
C PRO A 69 5.03 0.68 26.01
N ALA A 70 4.83 0.28 24.76
CA ALA A 70 3.64 -0.44 24.31
C ALA A 70 3.94 -1.94 24.21
N ASN A 71 2.94 -2.78 24.47
CA ASN A 71 3.08 -4.23 24.31
C ASN A 71 3.01 -4.62 22.82
N LEU A 72 4.10 -4.40 22.09
CA LEU A 72 4.20 -4.69 20.66
C LEU A 72 4.14 -6.19 20.36
N LEU A 73 4.54 -7.05 21.31
CA LEU A 73 4.40 -8.49 21.18
C LEU A 73 2.94 -8.90 21.02
N SER A 74 2.03 -8.35 21.84
CA SER A 74 0.59 -8.63 21.68
C SER A 74 0.02 -8.16 20.34
N LEU A 75 0.60 -7.11 19.76
CA LEU A 75 0.21 -6.64 18.41
C LEU A 75 0.70 -7.59 17.32
N ALA A 76 1.89 -8.17 17.47
CA ALA A 76 2.41 -9.17 16.55
C ALA A 76 1.60 -10.47 16.62
N GLN A 77 1.30 -10.94 17.83
CA GLN A 77 0.50 -12.14 18.08
C GLN A 77 -0.96 -12.01 17.64
N ALA A 78 -1.44 -10.79 17.39
CA ALA A 78 -2.78 -10.57 16.84
C ALA A 78 -2.96 -11.22 15.45
N PHE A 79 -1.88 -11.57 14.75
CA PHE A 79 -1.95 -12.30 13.48
C PHE A 79 -2.05 -13.83 13.64
N ASP A 80 -1.78 -14.38 14.83
CA ASP A 80 -1.68 -15.82 15.05
C ASP A 80 -3.06 -16.50 15.10
N ASN A 81 -4.09 -15.79 15.60
CA ASN A 81 -5.45 -16.30 15.72
C ASN A 81 -6.49 -15.25 15.32
N ARG A 82 -7.01 -15.39 14.11
CA ARG A 82 -8.00 -14.46 13.53
C ARG A 82 -9.27 -14.39 14.38
N GLU A 83 -9.82 -15.53 14.76
CA GLU A 83 -11.11 -15.62 15.44
C GLU A 83 -11.05 -14.91 16.79
N LYS A 84 -9.99 -15.18 17.56
CA LYS A 84 -9.72 -14.53 18.84
C LYS A 84 -9.53 -13.02 18.67
N THR A 85 -8.70 -12.60 17.71
CA THR A 85 -8.41 -11.18 17.49
C THR A 85 -9.63 -10.40 17.02
N VAL A 86 -10.48 -11.00 16.18
CA VAL A 86 -11.75 -10.38 15.76
C VAL A 86 -12.73 -10.27 16.92
N ALA A 87 -12.81 -11.29 17.79
CA ALA A 87 -13.71 -11.29 18.93
C ALA A 87 -13.27 -10.34 20.06
N GLU A 88 -11.98 -10.32 20.40
CA GLU A 88 -11.46 -9.59 21.56
C GLU A 88 -10.96 -8.18 21.21
N GLY A 89 -10.63 -7.93 19.94
CA GLY A 89 -9.97 -6.70 19.50
C GLY A 89 -8.46 -6.68 19.80
N VAL A 90 -7.85 -5.52 19.62
CA VAL A 90 -6.41 -5.30 19.83
C VAL A 90 -6.20 -4.25 20.91
N CYS A 91 -5.26 -4.49 21.84
CA CYS A 91 -4.93 -3.53 22.89
C CYS A 91 -3.69 -2.70 22.52
N PHE A 92 -3.80 -1.37 22.59
CA PHE A 92 -2.67 -0.46 22.40
C PHE A 92 -2.79 0.75 23.34
N SER A 93 -1.70 1.10 24.04
CA SER A 93 -1.63 2.22 24.98
C SER A 93 -2.79 2.22 26.00
N GLY A 94 -3.08 1.06 26.59
CA GLY A 94 -4.15 0.90 27.59
C GLY A 94 -5.58 0.91 27.04
N HIS A 95 -5.76 1.03 25.72
CA HIS A 95 -7.08 1.05 25.09
C HIS A 95 -7.29 -0.19 24.22
N ARG A 96 -8.53 -0.69 24.20
CA ARG A 96 -8.98 -1.75 23.30
C ARG A 96 -9.56 -1.16 22.03
N TYR A 97 -9.16 -1.71 20.89
CA TYR A 97 -9.61 -1.33 19.56
C TYR A 97 -10.33 -2.51 18.92
N PRO A 98 -11.66 -2.44 18.75
CA PRO A 98 -12.42 -3.42 17.97
C PRO A 98 -11.90 -3.55 16.55
N VAL A 99 -11.76 -4.78 16.06
CA VAL A 99 -11.30 -5.08 14.69
C VAL A 99 -12.44 -4.84 13.71
N THR A 100 -12.16 -4.02 12.70
CA THR A 100 -13.09 -3.73 11.59
C THR A 100 -12.77 -4.54 10.34
N ARG A 101 -11.49 -4.86 10.14
CA ARG A 101 -11.01 -5.70 9.03
C ARG A 101 -9.80 -6.49 9.47
N PHE A 102 -9.81 -7.78 9.14
CA PHE A 102 -8.69 -8.68 9.36
C PHE A 102 -8.28 -9.33 8.03
N SER A 103 -6.99 -9.34 7.76
CA SER A 103 -6.34 -10.18 6.75
C SER A 103 -5.01 -10.71 7.30
N PRO A 104 -4.42 -11.75 6.69
CA PRO A 104 -3.16 -12.34 7.16
C PRO A 104 -1.96 -11.39 7.30
N PHE A 105 -2.05 -10.19 6.72
CA PHE A 105 -0.99 -9.17 6.73
C PHE A 105 -1.49 -7.77 7.11
N LEU A 106 -2.79 -7.58 7.34
CA LEU A 106 -3.34 -6.27 7.69
C LEU A 106 -4.47 -6.44 8.71
N ILE A 107 -4.37 -5.71 9.81
CA ILE A 107 -5.45 -5.54 10.78
C ILE A 107 -5.81 -4.06 10.80
N ILE A 108 -7.11 -3.77 10.68
CA ILE A 108 -7.65 -2.42 10.83
C ILE A 108 -8.64 -2.44 11.99
N CYS A 109 -8.41 -1.57 12.96
CA CYS A 109 -9.26 -1.37 14.12
C CYS A 109 -9.75 0.06 14.18
N ARG A 110 -10.87 0.27 14.87
CA ARG A 110 -11.47 1.59 15.06
C ARG A 110 -12.14 1.67 16.43
N ARG A 111 -11.91 2.77 17.14
CA ARG A 111 -12.55 3.07 18.42
C ARG A 111 -13.10 4.49 18.42
N GLY A 112 -13.95 4.80 19.40
CA GLY A 112 -14.59 6.11 19.52
C GLY A 112 -15.77 6.29 18.57
N THR A 113 -16.46 7.42 18.73
CA THR A 113 -17.65 7.79 17.97
C THR A 113 -17.57 9.26 17.59
N GLY A 114 -18.00 9.63 16.37
CA GLY A 114 -17.99 11.03 15.92
C GLY A 114 -16.56 11.58 15.79
N ASP A 115 -16.30 12.72 16.42
CA ASP A 115 -15.05 13.47 16.26
C ASP A 115 -13.86 12.85 17.03
N ASP A 116 -14.12 12.11 18.11
CA ASP A 116 -13.11 11.38 18.88
C ASP A 116 -12.76 10.02 18.29
N THR A 117 -13.13 9.79 17.03
CA THR A 117 -12.84 8.53 16.37
C THR A 117 -11.33 8.36 16.16
N GLU A 118 -10.82 7.20 16.49
CA GLU A 118 -9.41 6.85 16.30
C GLU A 118 -9.31 5.51 15.58
N GLY A 119 -8.50 5.49 14.53
CA GLY A 119 -8.17 4.30 13.77
C GLY A 119 -6.80 3.78 14.17
N LEU A 120 -6.66 2.46 14.17
CA LEU A 120 -5.39 1.77 14.36
C LEU A 120 -5.23 0.78 13.21
N ALA A 121 -4.07 0.76 12.58
CA ALA A 121 -3.75 -0.21 11.54
C ALA A 121 -2.40 -0.87 11.82
N ILE A 122 -2.33 -2.18 11.60
CA ILE A 122 -1.10 -2.97 11.73
C ILE A 122 -0.89 -3.69 10.41
N LEU A 123 0.26 -3.44 9.78
CA LEU A 123 0.66 -4.02 8.51
C LEU A 123 1.86 -4.95 8.76
N LYS A 124 1.78 -6.20 8.30
CA LYS A 124 2.87 -7.19 8.36
C LYS A 124 3.49 -7.36 6.98
N GLY A 125 4.82 -7.40 6.94
CA GLY A 125 5.61 -7.66 5.74
C GLY A 125 6.96 -8.27 6.09
N SER A 126 7.81 -8.40 5.07
CA SER A 126 9.15 -8.96 5.22
C SER A 126 10.20 -7.87 5.04
N SER A 127 11.19 -7.86 5.92
CA SER A 127 12.37 -7.01 5.78
C SER A 127 13.17 -7.39 4.53
N ARG A 128 14.09 -6.52 4.10
CA ARG A 128 15.04 -6.86 3.03
C ARG A 128 15.92 -8.08 3.36
N MET A 129 16.01 -8.45 4.64
CA MET A 129 16.74 -9.62 5.13
C MET A 129 15.84 -10.85 5.37
N GLY A 130 14.54 -10.76 5.03
CA GLY A 130 13.58 -11.87 5.15
C GLY A 130 12.92 -12.01 6.53
N GLU A 131 13.18 -11.10 7.45
CA GLU A 131 12.58 -11.12 8.79
C GLU A 131 11.17 -10.52 8.80
N ASP A 132 10.29 -11.04 9.65
CA ASP A 132 8.96 -10.46 9.83
C ASP A 132 9.05 -9.09 10.50
N LEU A 133 8.60 -8.06 9.78
CA LEU A 133 8.47 -6.69 10.27
C LEU A 133 7.02 -6.25 10.23
N LEU A 134 6.63 -5.53 11.27
CA LEU A 134 5.30 -4.97 11.44
C LEU A 134 5.41 -3.45 11.54
N LEU A 135 4.46 -2.77 10.90
CA LEU A 135 4.25 -1.33 10.96
C LEU A 135 2.90 -1.06 11.61
N LEU A 136 2.91 -0.33 12.72
CA LEU A 136 1.74 0.21 13.40
C LEU A 136 1.57 1.67 13.01
N ALA A 137 0.34 2.09 12.74
CA ALA A 137 -0.04 3.50 12.67
C ALA A 137 -1.40 3.73 13.37
N VAL A 138 -1.46 4.77 14.18
CA VAL A 138 -2.67 5.31 14.81
C VAL A 138 -2.96 6.66 14.17
N TYR A 139 -4.21 6.87 13.77
CA TYR A 139 -4.64 8.04 13.02
C TYR A 139 -6.03 8.49 13.48
N ARG A 140 -6.34 9.78 13.29
CA ARG A 140 -7.62 10.40 13.63
C ARG A 140 -8.16 11.17 12.43
N PRO A 141 -9.46 11.50 12.40
CA PRO A 141 -10.02 12.43 11.42
C PRO A 141 -9.14 13.69 11.25
N PRO A 142 -8.97 14.18 10.01
CA PRO A 142 -9.66 13.77 8.78
C PRO A 142 -9.08 12.50 8.11
N ALA A 143 -8.00 11.91 8.63
CA ALA A 143 -7.41 10.72 8.03
C ALA A 143 -8.34 9.50 8.14
N VAL A 144 -8.53 8.80 7.02
CA VAL A 144 -9.35 7.59 6.93
C VAL A 144 -8.46 6.35 6.78
N SER A 145 -8.99 5.19 7.16
CA SER A 145 -8.27 3.91 7.10
C SER A 145 -7.67 3.60 5.72
N ALA A 146 -8.38 3.93 4.64
CA ALA A 146 -7.89 3.72 3.28
C ALA A 146 -6.62 4.56 2.99
N SER A 147 -6.60 5.83 3.39
CA SER A 147 -5.44 6.72 3.22
C SER A 147 -4.27 6.25 4.09
N ALA A 148 -4.54 5.98 5.38
CA ALA A 148 -3.52 5.51 6.32
C ALA A 148 -2.85 4.22 5.83
N VAL A 149 -3.64 3.22 5.41
CA VAL A 149 -3.11 1.96 4.87
C VAL A 149 -2.33 2.19 3.58
N ALA A 150 -2.78 3.06 2.67
CA ALA A 150 -2.03 3.38 1.46
C ALA A 150 -0.66 4.01 1.77
N GLN A 151 -0.61 4.95 2.72
CA GLN A 151 0.64 5.57 3.16
C GLN A 151 1.56 4.56 3.85
N MET A 152 1.02 3.72 4.73
CA MET A 152 1.77 2.65 5.40
C MET A 152 2.41 1.71 4.38
N ARG A 153 1.66 1.32 3.34
CA ARG A 153 2.18 0.44 2.28
C ARG A 153 3.33 1.09 1.52
N ARG A 154 3.18 2.35 1.12
CA ARG A 154 4.25 3.12 0.47
C ARG A 154 5.48 3.22 1.36
N PHE A 155 5.29 3.56 2.63
CA PHE A 155 6.38 3.64 3.59
C PHE A 155 7.13 2.32 3.73
N PHE A 156 6.39 1.22 3.89
CA PHE A 156 6.97 -0.11 4.08
C PHE A 156 7.78 -0.53 2.85
N VAL A 157 7.24 -0.37 1.65
CA VAL A 157 7.92 -0.75 0.40
C VAL A 157 9.14 0.13 0.12
N SER A 158 9.04 1.44 0.36
CA SER A 158 10.15 2.36 0.11
C SER A 158 11.33 2.15 1.07
N HIS A 159 11.04 1.83 2.34
CA HIS A 159 12.05 1.92 3.40
C HIS A 159 12.36 0.59 4.08
N LEU A 160 11.36 -0.26 4.34
CA LEU A 160 11.51 -1.42 5.22
C LEU A 160 11.77 -2.72 4.46
N GLY A 161 11.04 -2.98 3.38
CA GLY A 161 11.15 -4.24 2.65
C GLY A 161 9.99 -4.49 1.70
N THR A 162 9.50 -5.72 1.67
CA THR A 162 8.45 -6.16 0.75
C THR A 162 7.15 -6.48 1.49
N LEU A 163 6.03 -6.28 0.81
CA LEU A 163 4.72 -6.64 1.30
C LEU A 163 4.14 -7.78 0.47
N PRO A 164 3.33 -8.66 1.08
CA PRO A 164 2.57 -9.64 0.33
C PRO A 164 1.65 -8.95 -0.68
N VAL A 165 1.55 -9.53 -1.86
CA VAL A 165 0.74 -8.98 -2.96
C VAL A 165 -0.73 -9.02 -2.56
N TRP A 166 -1.38 -7.86 -2.56
CA TRP A 166 -2.84 -7.77 -2.54
C TRP A 166 -3.35 -7.90 -3.95
N GLY A 167 -4.12 -8.94 -4.22
CA GLY A 167 -4.83 -9.06 -5.47
C GLY A 167 -5.23 -10.50 -5.75
N PRO A 168 -6.04 -10.71 -6.80
CA PRO A 168 -6.22 -12.03 -7.34
C PRO A 168 -4.85 -12.61 -7.69
N PRO A 169 -4.63 -13.92 -7.52
CA PRO A 169 -3.47 -14.62 -8.07
C PRO A 169 -3.19 -14.20 -9.53
N LYS A 170 -1.93 -14.25 -9.96
CA LYS A 170 -1.51 -13.74 -11.29
C LYS A 170 -2.30 -14.40 -12.44
N ASP A 171 -2.67 -15.66 -12.26
CA ASP A 171 -3.56 -16.44 -13.10
C ASP A 171 -4.95 -15.81 -13.21
N ILE A 172 -5.58 -15.41 -12.10
CA ILE A 172 -6.87 -14.71 -12.14
C ILE A 172 -6.72 -13.32 -12.78
N GLN A 173 -5.62 -12.62 -12.55
CA GLN A 173 -5.37 -11.34 -13.23
C GLN A 173 -5.24 -11.51 -14.74
N LEU A 174 -4.53 -12.56 -15.20
CA LEU A 174 -4.42 -12.92 -16.60
C LEU A 174 -5.80 -13.21 -17.19
N LEU A 175 -6.62 -13.98 -16.47
CA LEU A 175 -7.96 -14.37 -16.91
C LEU A 175 -8.89 -13.16 -17.03
N LEU A 176 -8.84 -12.24 -16.06
CA LEU A 176 -9.58 -10.97 -16.09
C LEU A 176 -9.10 -10.03 -17.20
N SER A 177 -7.81 -10.05 -17.56
CA SER A 177 -7.30 -9.30 -18.72
C SER A 177 -7.76 -9.89 -20.05
N GLN A 178 -7.80 -11.22 -20.18
CA GLN A 178 -8.29 -11.89 -21.37
C GLN A 178 -9.79 -11.66 -21.58
N GLN A 179 -10.59 -11.72 -20.51
CA GLN A 179 -12.02 -11.42 -20.58
C GLN A 179 -12.28 -9.99 -21.06
N ARG A 180 -11.58 -8.99 -20.51
CA ARG A 180 -11.70 -7.60 -20.96
C ARG A 180 -11.31 -7.41 -22.43
N GLN A 181 -10.23 -8.05 -22.88
CA GLN A 181 -9.84 -7.97 -24.30
C GLN A 181 -10.88 -8.62 -25.22
N THR A 182 -11.53 -9.69 -24.78
CA THR A 182 -12.57 -10.37 -25.54
C THR A 182 -13.84 -9.52 -25.63
N GLU A 183 -14.22 -8.84 -24.54
CA GLU A 183 -15.34 -7.90 -24.50
C GLU A 183 -15.08 -6.65 -25.36
N GLU A 184 -13.86 -6.09 -25.32
CA GLU A 184 -13.46 -4.96 -26.17
C GLU A 184 -13.46 -5.34 -27.65
N ALA A 185 -12.97 -6.53 -28.01
CA ALA A 185 -13.01 -7.04 -29.39
C ALA A 185 -14.45 -7.27 -29.88
N GLY A 186 -15.31 -7.81 -29.01
CA GLY A 186 -16.74 -8.00 -29.31
C GLY A 186 -17.48 -6.68 -29.54
N ASN A 187 -17.26 -5.69 -28.68
CA ASN A 187 -17.84 -4.35 -28.84
C ASN A 187 -17.33 -3.62 -30.10
N ALA A 188 -16.04 -3.76 -30.42
CA ALA A 188 -15.48 -3.17 -31.64
C ALA A 188 -16.07 -3.80 -32.91
N ALA A 189 -16.27 -5.12 -32.92
CA ALA A 189 -16.89 -5.83 -34.04
C ALA A 189 -18.37 -5.45 -34.22
N ALA A 190 -19.13 -5.32 -33.12
CA ALA A 190 -20.52 -4.87 -33.16
C ALA A 190 -20.66 -3.43 -33.67
N ALA A 191 -19.76 -2.53 -33.29
CA ALA A 191 -19.73 -1.15 -33.77
C ALA A 191 -19.40 -1.05 -35.28
N ALA A 192 -18.49 -1.89 -35.78
CA ALA A 192 -18.15 -1.95 -37.20
C ALA A 192 -19.32 -2.46 -38.06
N ALA A 193 -20.06 -3.45 -37.57
CA ALA A 193 -21.25 -3.98 -38.26
C ALA A 193 -22.41 -2.96 -38.32
N ALA A 194 -22.56 -2.12 -37.30
CA ALA A 194 -23.57 -1.06 -37.28
C ALA A 194 -23.27 0.12 -38.23
N GLY A 195 -22.00 0.31 -38.61
CA GLY A 195 -21.55 1.37 -39.53
C GLY A 195 -21.67 1.05 -41.02
N GLN A 196 -21.83 -0.22 -41.40
CA GLN A 196 -21.91 -0.66 -42.80
C GLN A 196 -23.34 -0.71 -43.37
N GLY A 197 -24.35 -0.38 -42.56
CA GLY A 197 -25.76 -0.38 -42.95
C GLY A 197 -26.34 0.98 -43.36
N ARG A 198 -25.52 1.93 -43.85
CA ARG A 198 -25.99 3.27 -44.22
C ARG A 198 -25.54 3.70 -45.61
#